data_AF-J2JGX1-F1
#
_entry.id   AF-J2JGX1-F1
#
_cell.length_a   1.000
_cell.length_b   1.000
_cell.length_c   1.000
_cell.angle_alpha   90.00
_cell.angle_beta   90.00
_cell.angle_gamma   90.00
#
_symmetry.space_group_name_H-M   'P 1'
#
loop_
_entity.id
_entity.type
_entity.pdbx_description
1 polymer ?
#
loop_
_entity_poly.entity_id
_entity_poly.type
_entity_poly.pdbx_seq_one_letter_code
_entity_poly.pdbx_strand_id
1 'polypeptide(L)'
;MKIEIWSDIMCPFCYIGKRQLEKALAEFPNDEFEIEWKSFQLDPSITEQSGKDVYTFLAERKGISVEQSVEMHKGVVERAKSVGLDYHFDKAIISNSLKAHRIIQLAKTKKAGDEMEEIFFKAYFTEGRDLNDDSTLIELASQAGLNSADVQEVVQNENLYLIEVKADIDEAREIGVQGVPFFVFDRKYAISGAQPLETFVETINEVRTKK
;
A
#
# COMPACT_ATOMS: atom_id res chain seq x y z
N MET A 1 -7.38 18.65 -6.46
CA MET A 1 -7.57 18.28 -5.03
C MET A 1 -6.45 17.32 -4.70
N LYS A 2 -5.69 17.59 -3.65
CA LYS A 2 -4.62 16.70 -3.20
C LYS A 2 -5.20 15.63 -2.28
N ILE A 3 -4.83 14.38 -2.53
CA ILE A 3 -5.21 13.24 -1.71
C ILE A 3 -3.93 12.52 -1.29
N GLU A 4 -3.63 12.56 0.00
CA GLU A 4 -2.48 11.89 0.60
C GLU A 4 -2.94 10.55 1.19
N ILE A 5 -2.22 9.48 0.88
CA ILE A 5 -2.63 8.12 1.20
C ILE A 5 -1.50 7.42 1.95
N TRP A 6 -1.67 7.20 3.25
CA TRP A 6 -0.77 6.33 4.01
C TRP A 6 -1.13 4.88 3.74
N SER A 7 -0.12 4.12 3.32
CA SER A 7 -0.28 2.77 2.82
C SER A 7 0.91 1.90 3.20
N ASP A 8 0.67 0.60 3.28
CA ASP A 8 1.70 -0.41 3.28
C ASP A 8 1.38 -1.44 2.20
N ILE A 9 2.39 -1.83 1.41
CA ILE A 9 2.24 -2.81 0.33
C ILE A 9 1.82 -4.21 0.83
N MET A 10 2.05 -4.48 2.12
CA MET A 10 1.64 -5.72 2.80
C MET A 10 0.19 -5.66 3.32
N CYS A 11 -0.48 -4.50 3.23
CA CYS A 11 -1.84 -4.33 3.73
C CYS A 11 -2.87 -4.67 2.65
N PRO A 12 -3.66 -5.75 2.79
CA PRO A 12 -4.67 -6.09 1.78
C PRO A 12 -5.77 -5.04 1.68
N PHE A 13 -6.09 -4.36 2.78
CA PHE A 13 -7.07 -3.29 2.75
C PHE A 13 -6.56 -2.05 2.02
N CYS A 14 -5.24 -1.81 1.92
CA CYS A 14 -4.73 -0.68 1.17
C CYS A 14 -5.08 -0.78 -0.31
N TYR A 15 -4.89 -1.96 -0.90
CA TYR A 15 -5.20 -2.17 -2.31
C TYR A 15 -6.71 -2.22 -2.59
N ILE A 16 -7.50 -2.77 -1.66
CA ILE A 16 -8.98 -2.64 -1.70
C ILE A 16 -9.41 -1.17 -1.63
N GLY A 17 -8.79 -0.40 -0.73
CA GLY A 17 -9.05 1.03 -0.57
C GLY A 17 -8.68 1.83 -1.82
N LYS A 18 -7.56 1.51 -2.49
CA LYS A 18 -7.17 2.07 -3.78
C LYS A 18 -8.29 1.91 -4.81
N ARG A 19 -8.84 0.70 -4.96
CA ARG A 19 -9.94 0.43 -5.90
C ARG A 19 -11.20 1.23 -5.57
N GLN A 20 -11.53 1.40 -4.30
CA GLN A 20 -12.70 2.20 -3.90
C GLN A 20 -12.48 3.69 -4.18
N LEU A 21 -11.28 4.20 -3.89
CA LEU A 21 -10.92 5.57 -4.22
C LEU A 21 -10.99 5.80 -5.74
N GLU A 22 -10.36 4.95 -6.55
CA GLU A 22 -10.38 5.06 -8.03
C GLU A 22 -11.80 5.10 -8.59
N LYS A 23 -12.69 4.23 -8.09
CA LYS A 23 -14.12 4.26 -8.44
C LYS A 23 -14.76 5.59 -8.06
N ALA A 24 -14.45 6.13 -6.89
CA ALA A 24 -14.96 7.42 -6.44
C ALA A 24 -14.45 8.57 -7.32
N LEU A 25 -13.17 8.59 -7.69
CA LEU A 25 -12.58 9.63 -8.54
C LEU A 25 -13.22 9.63 -9.94
N ALA A 26 -13.60 8.46 -10.46
CA ALA A 26 -14.28 8.33 -11.76
C ALA A 26 -15.65 9.02 -11.81
N GLU A 27 -16.32 9.25 -10.67
CA GLU A 27 -17.57 10.02 -10.57
C GLU A 27 -17.35 11.54 -10.75
N PHE A 28 -16.09 11.99 -10.76
CA PHE A 28 -15.70 13.40 -10.88
C PHE A 28 -14.76 13.65 -12.08
N PRO A 29 -15.18 13.34 -13.32
CA PRO A 29 -14.28 13.35 -14.49
C PRO A 29 -13.75 14.75 -14.89
N ASN A 30 -14.35 15.82 -14.35
CA ASN A 30 -13.94 17.20 -14.62
C ASN A 30 -13.03 17.79 -13.53
N ASP A 31 -12.76 17.02 -12.48
CA ASP A 31 -11.92 17.46 -11.36
C ASP A 31 -10.49 16.93 -11.54
N GLU A 32 -9.50 17.76 -11.23
CA GLU A 32 -8.11 17.32 -11.19
C GLU A 32 -7.76 16.80 -9.79
N PHE A 33 -7.23 15.58 -9.72
CA PHE A 33 -6.76 14.95 -8.48
C PHE A 33 -5.25 14.76 -8.51
N GLU A 34 -4.58 15.12 -7.41
CA GLU A 34 -3.17 14.85 -7.18
C GLU A 34 -3.07 13.79 -6.09
N ILE A 35 -2.65 12.59 -6.46
CA ILE A 35 -2.47 11.48 -5.52
C ILE A 35 -1.02 11.46 -5.03
N GLU A 36 -0.82 11.52 -3.73
CA GLU A 36 0.48 11.32 -3.10
C GLU A 36 0.43 10.13 -2.15
N TRP A 37 1.22 9.11 -2.46
CA TRP A 37 1.42 7.97 -1.58
C TRP A 37 2.43 8.27 -0.49
N LYS A 38 2.07 7.88 0.74
CA LYS A 38 2.82 8.10 1.97
C LYS A 38 3.17 6.75 2.59
N SER A 39 4.43 6.60 2.98
CA SER A 39 4.91 5.33 3.54
C SER A 39 4.31 5.06 4.92
N PHE A 40 3.89 3.81 5.15
CA PHE A 40 3.55 3.26 6.45
C PHE A 40 4.05 1.81 6.52
N GLN A 41 4.52 1.37 7.69
CA GLN A 41 4.84 -0.04 7.91
C GLN A 41 3.91 -0.61 8.97
N LEU A 42 3.07 -1.58 8.59
CA LEU A 42 2.26 -2.36 9.53
C LEU A 42 3.14 -3.03 10.58
N ASP A 43 4.31 -3.51 10.14
CA ASP A 43 5.25 -4.20 10.99
C ASP A 43 6.70 -3.98 10.53
N PRO A 44 7.39 -2.95 11.04
CA PRO A 44 8.78 -2.70 10.70
C PRO A 44 9.75 -3.76 11.28
N SER A 45 9.27 -4.64 12.17
CA SER A 45 10.09 -5.66 12.82
C SER A 45 10.18 -6.97 12.04
N ILE A 46 9.44 -7.10 10.92
CA ILE A 46 9.50 -8.28 10.07
C ILE A 46 10.94 -8.47 9.56
N THR A 47 11.52 -9.62 9.88
CA THR A 47 12.73 -10.14 9.25
C THR A 47 12.36 -11.24 8.26
N GLU A 48 13.31 -11.68 7.45
CA GLU A 48 13.13 -12.81 6.54
C GLU A 48 12.48 -14.01 7.25
N GLN A 49 11.32 -14.47 6.76
CA GLN A 49 10.54 -15.56 7.33
C GLN A 49 10.65 -16.81 6.44
N SER A 50 11.83 -17.44 6.42
CA SER A 50 12.06 -18.61 5.56
C SER A 50 11.10 -19.76 5.89
N GLY A 51 10.38 -20.24 4.87
CA GLY A 51 9.53 -21.43 4.94
C GLY A 51 8.20 -21.28 5.68
N LYS A 52 7.80 -20.05 6.07
CA LYS A 52 6.54 -19.79 6.77
C LYS A 52 5.51 -19.19 5.81
N ASP A 53 4.30 -19.73 5.81
CA ASP A 53 3.18 -19.16 5.07
C ASP A 53 2.50 -18.00 5.84
N VAL A 54 1.77 -17.16 5.12
CA VAL A 54 1.09 -15.98 5.70
C VAL A 54 0.01 -16.32 6.73
N TYR A 55 -0.61 -17.50 6.63
CA TYR A 55 -1.65 -17.92 7.58
C TYR A 55 -1.03 -18.23 8.94
N THR A 56 0.04 -19.03 8.94
CA THR A 56 0.83 -19.37 10.12
C THR A 56 1.45 -18.11 10.73
N PHE A 57 2.02 -17.23 9.91
CA PHE A 57 2.60 -15.97 10.37
C PHE A 57 1.56 -15.07 11.07
N LEU A 58 0.40 -14.87 10.45
CA LEU A 58 -0.66 -14.06 11.08
C LEU A 58 -1.19 -14.70 12.36
N ALA A 59 -1.31 -16.04 12.40
CA ALA A 59 -1.78 -16.78 13.55
C ALA A 59 -0.87 -16.55 14.77
N GLU A 60 0.45 -16.71 14.58
CA GLU A 60 1.44 -16.42 15.62
C GLU A 60 1.41 -14.95 16.05
N ARG A 61 1.39 -14.03 15.09
CA ARG A 61 1.42 -12.58 15.37
C ARG A 61 0.22 -12.10 16.17
N LYS A 62 -0.96 -12.70 15.93
CA LYS A 62 -2.22 -12.36 16.62
C LYS A 62 -2.52 -13.25 17.83
N GLY A 63 -1.75 -14.31 18.07
CA GLY A 63 -2.04 -15.29 19.11
C GLY A 63 -3.36 -16.05 18.89
N ILE A 64 -3.67 -16.38 17.63
CA ILE A 64 -4.87 -17.12 17.22
C ILE A 64 -4.51 -18.46 16.57
N SER A 65 -5.51 -19.31 16.33
CA SER A 65 -5.30 -20.56 15.59
C SER A 65 -5.06 -20.32 14.10
N VAL A 66 -4.39 -21.26 13.43
CA VAL A 66 -4.18 -21.21 11.97
C VAL A 66 -5.52 -21.28 11.24
N GLU A 67 -6.49 -22.05 11.75
CA GLU A 67 -7.84 -22.14 11.20
C GLU A 67 -8.56 -20.79 11.24
N GLN A 68 -8.45 -20.06 12.36
CA GLN A 68 -8.98 -18.69 12.46
C GLN A 68 -8.28 -17.75 11.48
N SER A 69 -6.97 -17.86 11.34
CA SER A 69 -6.19 -17.07 10.37
C SER A 69 -6.65 -17.32 8.94
N VAL A 70 -6.83 -18.59 8.55
CA VAL A 70 -7.36 -18.98 7.23
C VAL A 70 -8.75 -18.38 7.00
N GLU A 71 -9.64 -18.46 7.98
CA GLU A 71 -11.00 -17.91 7.85
C GLU A 71 -11.00 -16.38 7.71
N MET A 72 -10.15 -15.69 8.46
CA MET A 72 -9.97 -14.24 8.31
C MET A 72 -9.48 -13.87 6.90
N HIS A 73 -8.51 -14.62 6.36
CA HIS A 73 -8.02 -14.38 5.00
C HIS A 73 -9.09 -14.66 3.94
N LYS A 74 -9.95 -15.67 4.10
CA LYS A 74 -11.08 -15.91 3.18
C LYS A 74 -11.99 -14.69 3.09
N GLY A 75 -12.38 -14.10 4.23
CA GLY A 75 -13.20 -12.89 4.24
C GLY A 75 -12.51 -11.70 3.54
N VAL A 76 -11.19 -11.60 3.64
CA VAL A 76 -10.41 -10.58 2.92
C VAL A 76 -10.41 -10.84 1.41
N VAL A 77 -10.25 -12.10 0.98
CA VAL A 77 -10.32 -12.49 -0.45
C VAL A 77 -11.71 -12.18 -1.02
N GLU A 78 -12.78 -12.48 -0.30
CA GLU A 78 -14.15 -12.15 -0.73
C GLU A 78 -14.35 -10.64 -0.89
N ARG A 79 -13.84 -9.85 0.07
CA ARG A 79 -13.88 -8.39 -0.02
C ARG A 79 -13.05 -7.88 -1.21
N ALA A 80 -11.87 -8.40 -1.44
CA ALA A 80 -11.03 -8.05 -2.58
C ALA A 80 -11.74 -8.34 -3.91
N LYS A 81 -12.38 -9.51 -4.02
CA LYS A 81 -13.16 -9.91 -5.19
C LYS A 81 -14.31 -8.95 -5.47
N SER A 82 -14.99 -8.43 -4.43
CA SER A 82 -16.07 -7.45 -4.60
C SER A 82 -15.63 -6.13 -5.26
N VAL A 83 -14.33 -5.82 -5.21
CA VAL A 83 -13.74 -4.64 -5.86
C VAL A 83 -12.91 -5.00 -7.11
N GLY A 84 -13.00 -6.24 -7.60
CA GLY A 84 -12.35 -6.69 -8.83
C GLY A 84 -10.90 -7.13 -8.65
N LEU A 85 -10.45 -7.42 -7.43
CA LEU A 85 -9.12 -7.93 -7.13
C LEU A 85 -9.15 -9.46 -6.93
N ASP A 86 -8.12 -10.15 -7.40
CA ASP A 86 -7.96 -11.60 -7.23
C ASP A 86 -6.73 -11.88 -6.36
N TYR A 87 -6.98 -12.28 -5.10
CA TYR A 87 -5.93 -12.47 -4.10
C TYR A 87 -5.58 -13.94 -3.94
N HIS A 88 -4.28 -14.21 -3.85
CA HIS A 88 -3.67 -15.53 -3.73
C HIS A 88 -2.70 -15.54 -2.54
N PHE A 89 -3.25 -15.49 -1.32
CA PHE A 89 -2.46 -15.51 -0.07
C PHE A 89 -1.63 -16.78 0.11
N ASP A 90 -2.04 -17.89 -0.51
CA ASP A 90 -1.27 -19.14 -0.56
C ASP A 90 0.08 -18.98 -1.28
N LYS A 91 0.22 -17.95 -2.12
CA LYS A 91 1.47 -17.60 -2.83
C LYS A 91 2.23 -16.45 -2.18
N ALA A 92 1.62 -15.72 -1.24
CA ALA A 92 2.20 -14.51 -0.69
C ALA A 92 3.45 -14.84 0.14
N ILE A 93 4.52 -14.08 -0.09
CA ILE A 93 5.80 -14.23 0.61
C ILE A 93 5.91 -13.14 1.65
N ILE A 94 6.17 -13.51 2.92
CA ILE A 94 6.27 -12.52 3.99
C ILE A 94 7.55 -11.69 3.80
N SER A 95 7.38 -10.40 3.53
CA SER A 95 8.48 -9.49 3.26
C SER A 95 8.43 -8.25 4.15
N ASN A 96 9.61 -7.69 4.45
CA ASN A 96 9.67 -6.37 5.07
C ASN A 96 9.45 -5.30 3.98
N SER A 97 8.46 -4.43 4.17
CA SER A 97 8.09 -3.45 3.16
C SER A 97 9.06 -2.26 3.02
N LEU A 98 10.12 -2.16 3.84
CA LEU A 98 11.01 -0.99 3.85
C LEU A 98 11.71 -0.78 2.51
N LYS A 99 12.23 -1.83 1.86
CA LYS A 99 12.87 -1.69 0.54
C LYS A 99 11.87 -1.18 -0.51
N ALA A 100 10.68 -1.76 -0.53
CA ALA A 100 9.61 -1.34 -1.44
C ALA A 100 9.20 0.12 -1.19
N HIS A 101 9.04 0.55 0.06
CA HIS A 101 8.75 1.95 0.41
C HIS A 101 9.84 2.92 -0.07
N ARG A 102 11.12 2.56 0.06
CA ARG A 102 12.23 3.39 -0.46
C ARG A 102 12.18 3.50 -1.99
N ILE A 103 11.80 2.44 -2.69
CA ILE A 103 11.59 2.48 -4.15
C ILE A 103 10.35 3.32 -4.52
N ILE A 104 9.27 3.28 -3.72
CA ILE A 104 8.11 4.16 -3.92
C ILE A 104 8.51 5.64 -3.77
N GLN A 105 9.38 5.98 -2.80
CA GLN A 105 9.92 7.34 -2.70
C GLN A 105 10.71 7.76 -3.95
N LEU A 106 11.56 6.87 -4.50
CA LEU A 106 12.19 7.10 -5.80
C LEU A 106 11.14 7.33 -6.89
N ALA A 107 10.10 6.49 -6.96
CA ALA A 107 9.03 6.58 -7.95
C ALA A 107 8.29 7.91 -7.89
N LYS A 108 8.04 8.44 -6.68
CA LYS A 108 7.42 9.76 -6.47
C LYS A 108 8.21 10.88 -7.12
N THR A 109 9.55 10.85 -7.08
CA THR A 109 10.40 11.85 -7.77
C THR A 109 10.22 11.86 -9.28
N LYS A 110 9.69 10.77 -9.84
CA LYS A 110 9.41 10.58 -11.28
C LYS A 110 7.92 10.62 -11.62
N LYS A 111 7.06 10.99 -10.66
CA LYS A 111 5.58 10.95 -10.79
C LYS A 111 5.02 9.56 -11.12
N ALA A 112 5.73 8.50 -10.71
CA ALA A 112 5.35 7.11 -10.91
C ALA A 112 4.91 6.41 -9.60
N GLY A 113 4.63 7.17 -8.54
CA GLY A 113 4.29 6.62 -7.23
C GLY A 113 3.04 5.72 -7.23
N ASP A 114 1.97 6.16 -7.91
CA ASP A 114 0.72 5.37 -7.99
C ASP A 114 0.90 4.06 -8.78
N GLU A 115 1.61 4.14 -9.90
CA GLU A 115 1.94 2.97 -10.72
C GLU A 115 2.82 1.98 -9.93
N MET A 116 3.77 2.50 -9.14
CA MET A 116 4.65 1.64 -8.33
C MET A 116 3.90 0.92 -7.20
N GLU A 117 2.98 1.61 -6.52
CA GLU A 117 2.08 0.98 -5.53
C GLU A 117 1.21 -0.11 -6.18
N GLU A 118 0.61 0.17 -7.33
CA GLU A 118 -0.18 -0.80 -8.10
C GLU A 118 0.62 -2.06 -8.47
N ILE A 119 1.84 -1.88 -8.99
CA ILE A 119 2.74 -2.98 -9.35
C ILE A 119 3.11 -3.82 -8.12
N PHE A 120 3.51 -3.19 -7.01
CA PHE A 120 3.89 -3.93 -5.80
C PHE A 120 2.71 -4.63 -5.16
N PHE A 121 1.53 -4.02 -5.13
CA PHE A 121 0.32 -4.69 -4.68
C PHE A 121 -0.01 -5.93 -5.50
N LYS A 122 0.01 -5.81 -6.83
CA LYS A 122 -0.25 -6.93 -7.73
C LYS A 122 0.80 -8.04 -7.58
N ALA A 123 2.07 -7.65 -7.53
CA ALA A 123 3.19 -8.55 -7.33
C ALA A 123 3.04 -9.38 -6.04
N TYR A 124 2.64 -8.75 -4.94
CA TYR A 124 2.45 -9.39 -3.65
C TYR A 124 1.16 -10.22 -3.58
N PHE A 125 0.01 -9.59 -3.81
CA PHE A 125 -1.30 -10.20 -3.53
C PHE A 125 -1.77 -11.18 -4.59
N THR A 126 -1.30 -11.05 -5.83
CA THR A 126 -1.76 -11.89 -6.95
C THR A 126 -0.63 -12.77 -7.48
N GLU A 127 0.58 -12.25 -7.61
CA GLU A 127 1.64 -12.96 -8.32
C GLU A 127 2.56 -13.78 -7.41
N GLY A 128 2.55 -13.54 -6.09
CA GLY A 128 3.41 -14.25 -5.14
C GLY A 128 4.90 -13.93 -5.31
N ARG A 129 5.22 -12.69 -5.72
CA ARG A 129 6.60 -12.21 -5.90
C ARG A 129 7.22 -11.88 -4.54
N ASP A 130 8.51 -12.15 -4.38
CA ASP A 130 9.24 -11.81 -3.15
C ASP A 130 9.72 -10.35 -3.18
N LEU A 131 9.16 -9.51 -2.31
CA LEU A 131 9.52 -8.10 -2.23
C LEU A 131 10.71 -7.83 -1.28
N ASN A 132 11.37 -8.88 -0.78
CA ASN A 132 12.70 -8.77 -0.16
C ASN A 132 13.84 -8.92 -1.17
N ASP A 133 13.58 -9.60 -2.30
CA ASP A 133 14.56 -9.92 -3.32
C ASP A 133 14.86 -8.72 -4.22
N ASP A 134 16.14 -8.33 -4.25
CA ASP A 134 16.58 -7.13 -4.98
C ASP A 134 16.34 -7.27 -6.48
N SER A 135 16.51 -8.49 -7.04
CA SER A 135 16.32 -8.71 -8.47
C SER A 135 14.85 -8.55 -8.88
N THR A 136 13.93 -9.07 -8.05
CA THR A 136 12.49 -8.91 -8.19
C THR A 136 12.08 -7.45 -8.07
N LEU A 137 12.61 -6.71 -7.09
CA LEU A 137 12.34 -5.29 -6.92
C LEU A 137 12.78 -4.46 -8.14
N ILE A 138 13.97 -4.72 -8.68
CA ILE A 138 14.49 -4.04 -9.88
C ILE A 138 13.63 -4.33 -11.11
N GLU A 139 13.25 -5.60 -11.32
CA GLU A 139 12.37 -6.00 -12.42
C GLU A 139 11.02 -5.28 -12.34
N LEU A 140 10.36 -5.33 -11.18
CA LEU A 140 9.06 -4.71 -10.96
C LEU A 140 9.12 -3.18 -11.14
N ALA A 141 10.13 -2.53 -10.57
CA ALA A 141 10.32 -1.09 -10.70
C ALA A 141 10.52 -0.63 -12.16
N SER A 142 11.13 -1.47 -13.01
CA SER A 142 11.28 -1.17 -14.44
C SER A 142 9.94 -1.11 -15.18
N GLN A 143 8.92 -1.85 -14.71
CA GLN A 143 7.56 -1.81 -15.28
C GLN A 143 6.89 -0.45 -15.05
N ALA A 144 7.22 0.22 -13.94
CA ALA A 144 6.81 1.60 -13.66
C ALA A 144 7.63 2.65 -14.45
N GLY A 145 8.54 2.23 -15.33
CA GLY A 145 9.42 3.11 -16.09
C GLY A 145 10.61 3.65 -15.30
N LEU A 146 10.92 3.09 -14.12
CA LEU A 146 12.10 3.50 -13.35
C LEU A 146 13.38 2.96 -13.98
N ASN A 147 14.46 3.74 -13.89
CA ASN A 147 15.77 3.30 -14.36
C ASN A 147 16.32 2.21 -13.43
N SER A 148 16.69 1.05 -13.98
CA SER A 148 17.18 -0.08 -13.19
C SER A 148 18.43 0.24 -12.37
N ALA A 149 19.31 1.14 -12.84
CA ALA A 149 20.50 1.55 -12.09
C ALA A 149 20.14 2.42 -10.87
N ASP A 150 19.16 3.33 -11.01
CA ASP A 150 18.66 4.13 -9.87
C ASP A 150 18.03 3.21 -8.82
N VAL A 151 17.24 2.22 -9.24
CA VAL A 151 16.62 1.24 -8.33
C VAL A 151 17.67 0.35 -7.68
N GLN A 152 18.68 -0.08 -8.45
CA GLN A 152 19.82 -0.85 -7.94
C GLN A 152 20.56 -0.07 -6.84
N GLU A 153 20.75 1.24 -7.02
CA GLU A 153 21.35 2.08 -5.98
C GLU A 153 20.50 2.11 -4.72
N VAL A 154 19.16 2.22 -4.84
CA VAL A 154 18.25 2.19 -3.67
C VAL A 154 18.35 0.88 -2.91
N VAL A 155 18.38 -0.27 -3.58
CA VAL A 155 18.44 -1.56 -2.88
C VAL A 155 19.82 -1.82 -2.27
N GLN A 156 20.90 -1.32 -2.86
CA GLN A 156 22.27 -1.46 -2.35
C GLN A 156 22.64 -0.45 -1.26
N ASN A 157 22.07 0.76 -1.30
CA ASN A 157 22.29 1.80 -0.30
C ASN A 157 21.09 1.90 0.65
N GLU A 158 21.19 1.25 1.81
CA GLU A 158 20.12 1.19 2.82
C GLU A 158 19.66 2.57 3.34
N ASN A 159 20.49 3.60 3.20
CA ASN A 159 20.16 4.96 3.65
C ASN A 159 19.39 5.77 2.60
N LEU A 160 19.45 5.39 1.32
CA LEU A 160 18.82 6.15 0.25
C LEU A 160 17.29 6.06 0.38
N TYR A 161 16.63 7.22 0.37
CA TYR A 161 15.18 7.40 0.65
C TYR A 161 14.70 7.01 2.06
N LEU A 162 15.60 6.64 2.98
CA LEU A 162 15.21 6.19 4.32
C LEU A 162 14.65 7.34 5.16
N ILE A 163 15.14 8.57 4.97
CA ILE A 163 14.69 9.75 5.71
C ILE A 163 13.25 10.09 5.30
N GLU A 164 12.93 10.00 4.02
CA GLU A 164 11.64 10.27 3.43
C GLU A 164 10.59 9.25 3.91
N VAL A 165 10.95 7.96 3.93
CA VAL A 165 10.09 6.91 4.51
C VAL A 165 9.81 7.19 6.00
N LYS A 166 10.84 7.54 6.78
CA LYS A 166 10.69 7.87 8.20
C LYS A 166 9.82 9.10 8.40
N ALA A 167 10.00 10.14 7.59
CA ALA A 167 9.22 11.36 7.65
C ALA A 167 7.73 11.08 7.41
N ASP A 168 7.38 10.27 6.40
CA ASP A 168 5.99 9.89 6.15
C ASP A 168 5.40 9.08 7.33
N ILE A 169 6.16 8.16 7.93
CA ILE A 169 5.72 7.37 9.11
C ILE A 169 5.54 8.25 10.35
N ASP A 170 6.47 9.18 10.60
CA ASP A 170 6.39 10.09 11.74
C ASP A 170 5.23 11.08 11.57
N GLU A 171 5.01 11.59 10.36
CA GLU A 171 3.84 12.40 10.04
C GLU A 171 2.54 11.64 10.30
N ALA A 172 2.47 10.35 9.93
CA ALA A 172 1.32 9.50 10.23
C ALA A 172 1.03 9.47 11.74
N ARG A 173 2.06 9.36 12.58
CA ARG A 173 1.93 9.36 14.04
C ARG A 173 1.46 10.71 14.57
N GLU A 174 2.02 11.80 14.06
CA GLU A 174 1.66 13.17 14.47
C GLU A 174 0.19 13.49 14.21
N ILE A 175 -0.36 13.02 13.08
CA ILE A 175 -1.78 13.22 12.74
C ILE A 175 -2.70 12.12 13.29
N GLY A 176 -2.16 11.17 14.08
CA GLY A 176 -2.94 10.15 14.79
C GLY A 176 -3.35 8.92 13.98
N VAL A 177 -2.66 8.61 12.87
CA VAL A 177 -2.90 7.38 12.08
C VAL A 177 -2.50 6.15 12.90
N GLN A 178 -3.46 5.25 13.12
CA GLN A 178 -3.25 3.99 13.84
C GLN A 178 -3.27 2.75 12.94
N GLY A 179 -3.61 2.92 11.66
CA GLY A 179 -3.71 1.84 10.70
C GLY A 179 -3.94 2.38 9.30
N VAL A 180 -3.75 1.51 8.30
CA VAL A 180 -3.81 1.86 6.88
C VAL A 180 -4.79 0.96 6.12
N PRO A 181 -5.39 1.43 5.00
CA PRO A 181 -5.13 2.72 4.36
C PRO A 181 -5.73 3.90 5.13
N PHE A 182 -5.07 5.04 5.06
CA PHE A 182 -5.57 6.29 5.62
C PHE A 182 -5.45 7.39 4.57
N PHE A 183 -6.59 8.00 4.23
CA PHE A 183 -6.71 8.97 3.15
C PHE A 183 -6.93 10.35 3.75
N VAL A 184 -6.21 11.35 3.27
CA VAL A 184 -6.34 12.75 3.68
C VAL A 184 -6.60 13.62 2.46
N PHE A 185 -7.71 14.34 2.46
CA PHE A 185 -8.20 15.17 1.35
C PHE A 185 -7.96 16.65 1.67
N ASP A 186 -7.16 17.33 0.84
CA ASP A 186 -6.76 18.74 0.97
C ASP A 186 -6.33 19.11 2.42
N ARG A 187 -5.70 18.17 3.16
CA ARG A 187 -5.31 18.32 4.58
C ARG A 187 -6.44 18.74 5.53
N LYS A 188 -7.70 18.49 5.17
CA LYS A 188 -8.90 18.93 5.93
C LYS A 188 -9.79 17.78 6.37
N TYR A 189 -9.97 16.77 5.52
CA TYR A 189 -10.83 15.63 5.77
C TYR A 189 -10.01 14.35 5.71
N ALA A 190 -10.41 13.34 6.49
CA ALA A 190 -9.74 12.06 6.48
C ALA A 190 -10.73 10.91 6.44
N ILE A 191 -10.34 9.84 5.73
CA ILE A 191 -11.01 8.55 5.75
C ILE A 191 -10.02 7.52 6.31
N SER A 192 -10.44 6.80 7.35
CA SER A 192 -9.67 5.69 7.92
C SER A 192 -10.21 4.34 7.43
N GLY A 193 -9.33 3.53 6.85
CA GLY A 193 -9.62 2.20 6.31
C GLY A 193 -10.22 2.21 4.91
N ALA A 194 -10.39 0.99 4.36
CA ALA A 194 -10.96 0.77 3.03
C ALA A 194 -12.49 0.94 3.03
N GLN A 195 -12.97 2.17 3.18
CA GLN A 195 -14.41 2.47 3.28
C GLN A 195 -15.19 2.18 1.97
N PRO A 196 -16.52 2.08 2.03
CA PRO A 196 -17.37 1.98 0.83
C PRO A 196 -17.22 3.19 -0.10
N LEU A 197 -17.59 3.00 -1.37
CA LEU A 197 -17.55 4.03 -2.42
C LEU A 197 -18.29 5.31 -2.00
N GLU A 198 -19.45 5.15 -1.38
CA GLU A 198 -20.32 6.26 -0.97
C GLU A 198 -19.60 7.21 -0.02
N THR A 199 -18.83 6.68 0.94
CA THR A 199 -18.05 7.48 1.89
C THR A 199 -16.99 8.33 1.21
N PHE A 200 -16.32 7.78 0.18
CA PHE A 200 -15.34 8.54 -0.62
C PHE A 200 -16.03 9.64 -1.42
N VAL A 201 -17.13 9.34 -2.10
CA VAL A 201 -17.91 10.30 -2.91
C VAL A 201 -18.45 11.44 -2.04
N GLU A 202 -19.03 11.13 -0.88
CA GLU A 202 -19.51 12.13 0.09
C GLU A 202 -18.37 13.04 0.55
N THR A 203 -17.23 12.47 0.95
CA THR A 203 -16.07 13.24 1.41
C THR A 203 -15.53 14.17 0.33
N ILE A 204 -15.41 13.69 -0.92
CA ILE A 204 -14.96 14.52 -2.04
C ILE A 204 -15.94 15.69 -2.26
N ASN A 205 -17.25 15.45 -2.20
CA ASN A 205 -18.26 16.51 -2.31
C ASN A 205 -18.16 17.54 -1.16
N GLU A 206 -17.94 17.10 0.08
CA GLU A 206 -17.74 18.00 1.21
C GLU A 206 -16.49 18.88 1.04
N VAL A 207 -15.39 18.31 0.58
CA VAL A 207 -14.13 19.06 0.34
C VAL A 207 -14.35 20.09 -0.77
N ARG A 208 -15.07 19.75 -1.84
CA ARG A 208 -15.36 20.64 -2.98
C ARG A 208 -16.21 21.85 -2.58
N THR A 209 -17.23 21.65 -1.74
CA THR A 209 -18.19 22.70 -1.36
C THR A 209 -17.64 23.70 -0.35
N LYS A 210 -16.54 23.36 0.34
CA LYS A 210 -15.91 24.20 1.37
C LYS A 210 -14.56 24.82 0.91
N LYS A 211 -14.40 25.01 -0.40
CA LYS A 211 -13.36 25.85 -1.01
C LYS A 211 -13.83 27.30 -1.07
#